data_AF-A0A0U2LVK1-F1
#
_entry.id   AF-A0A0U2LVK1-F1
#
_cell.length_a   1.000
_cell.length_b   1.000
_cell.length_c   1.000
_cell.angle_alpha   90.00
_cell.angle_beta   90.00
_cell.angle_gamma   90.00
#
_symmetry.space_group_name_H-M   'P 1'
#
loop_
_entity.id
_entity.type
_entity.pdbx_description
1 polymer ?
#
loop_
_entity_poly.entity_id
_entity_poly.type
_entity_poly.pdbx_seq_one_letter_code
_entity_poly.pdbx_strand_id
1 'polypeptide(L)' 'MSAVAVSVEVHLANGLPSFTLVGLADTEVKEARERVRAALLNSGLSFPHNKRITVNLAPAELPK' A
#
# COMPACT_ATOMS: atom_id res chain seq x y z
N MET A 1 -17.50 12.44 -16.09
CA MET A 1 -16.89 11.26 -15.44
C MET A 1 -16.99 11.46 -13.94
N SER A 2 -17.61 10.52 -13.21
CA SER A 2 -17.66 10.55 -11.75
C SER A 2 -16.59 9.61 -11.22
N ALA A 3 -15.57 10.13 -10.53
CA ALA A 3 -14.59 9.33 -9.82
C ALA A 3 -15.09 9.09 -8.39
N VAL A 4 -14.98 7.85 -7.91
CA VAL A 4 -15.36 7.54 -6.52
C VAL A 4 -14.15 7.79 -5.63
N ALA A 5 -14.37 8.49 -4.51
CA ALA A 5 -13.32 8.69 -3.52
C ALA A 5 -12.90 7.36 -2.90
N VAL A 6 -11.59 7.12 -2.84
CA VAL A 6 -11.00 5.96 -2.17
C VAL A 6 -10.25 6.45 -0.93
N SER A 7 -10.55 5.89 0.23
CA SER A 7 -9.77 6.10 1.44
C SER A 7 -8.62 5.10 1.51
N VAL A 8 -7.46 5.59 1.95
CA VAL A 8 -6.26 4.79 2.13
C VAL A 8 -5.87 4.83 3.60
N GLU A 9 -5.77 3.66 4.21
CA GLU A 9 -5.30 3.52 5.59
C GLU A 9 -4.06 2.63 5.63
N VAL A 10 -3.09 3.01 6.46
CA VAL A 10 -1.81 2.29 6.59
C VAL A 10 -1.58 1.95 8.06
N HIS A 11 -1.35 0.67 8.32
CA HIS A 11 -0.97 0.17 9.63
C HIS A 11 0.46 -0.39 9.60
N LEU A 12 1.27 0.03 10.58
CA LEU A 12 2.63 -0.45 10.80
C LEU A 12 2.68 -1.29 12.08
N ALA A 13 3.01 -2.57 11.94
CA ALA A 13 3.16 -3.49 13.06
C ALA A 13 4.60 -4.02 13.18
N ASN A 14 4.97 -4.43 14.39
CA ASN A 14 6.19 -5.19 14.62
C ASN A 14 6.02 -6.66 14.17
N GLY A 15 7.11 -7.29 13.76
CA GLY A 15 7.14 -8.70 13.32
C GLY A 15 8.00 -8.90 12.08
N LEU A 16 7.86 -10.06 11.44
CA LEU A 16 8.54 -10.34 10.17
C LEU A 16 8.11 -9.31 9.10
N PRO A 17 9.06 -8.78 8.31
CA PRO A 17 8.75 -7.84 7.24
C PRO A 17 7.77 -8.42 6.24
N SER A 18 6.68 -7.70 6.00
CA SER A 18 5.75 -8.02 4.93
C SER A 18 5.00 -6.77 4.50
N PHE A 19 4.49 -6.79 3.27
CA PHE A 19 3.65 -5.75 2.71
C PHE A 19 2.40 -6.40 2.16
N THR A 20 1.24 -5.99 2.67
CA THR A 20 -0.07 -6.51 2.25
C THR A 20 -0.95 -5.35 1.85
N LEU A 21 -1.59 -5.48 0.69
CA LEU A 21 -2.58 -4.54 0.19
C LEU A 21 -3.90 -5.28 0.08
N VAL A 22 -4.92 -4.82 0.79
CA VAL A 22 -6.23 -5.51 0.85
C VAL A 22 -7.11 -5.04 -0.32
N GLY A 23 -7.71 -6.00 -1.02
CA GLY A 23 -8.67 -5.75 -2.08
C GLY A 23 -8.09 -5.60 -3.49
N LEU A 24 -6.81 -5.90 -3.71
CA LEU A 24 -6.17 -5.91 -5.04
C LEU A 24 -5.60 -7.30 -5.39
N ALA A 25 -5.33 -7.54 -6.67
CA ALA A 25 -4.64 -8.74 -7.14
C ALA A 25 -3.13 -8.70 -6.81
N ASP A 26 -2.52 -9.88 -6.63
CA ASP A 26 -1.11 -10.02 -6.22
C ASP A 26 -0.12 -9.24 -7.10
N THR A 27 -0.35 -9.18 -8.41
CA THR A 27 0.51 -8.42 -9.35
C THR A 27 0.45 -6.92 -9.04
N GLU A 28 -0.76 -6.39 -8.84
CA GLU A 28 -0.98 -4.98 -8.51
C GLU A 28 -0.33 -4.63 -7.17
N VAL A 29 -0.40 -5.54 -6.19
CA VAL A 29 0.28 -5.38 -4.90
C VAL A 29 1.79 -5.25 -5.08
N LYS A 30 2.41 -6.11 -5.89
CA LYS A 30 3.86 -6.09 -6.15
C LYS A 30 4.31 -4.79 -6.80
N GLU A 31 3.58 -4.34 -7.82
CA GLU A 31 3.90 -3.09 -8.50
C GLU A 31 3.67 -1.88 -7.61
N ALA A 32 2.57 -1.83 -6.87
CA ALA A 32 2.26 -0.75 -5.94
C ALA A 32 3.34 -0.60 -4.88
N ARG A 33 3.84 -1.72 -4.32
CA ARG A 33 4.94 -1.71 -3.35
C ARG A 33 6.19 -1.05 -3.90
N GLU A 34 6.61 -1.39 -5.13
CA GLU A 34 7.81 -0.80 -5.72
C GLU A 34 7.61 0.69 -6.04
N ARG A 35 6.42 1.08 -6.51
CA ARG A 35 6.08 2.49 -6.74
C ARG A 35 6.13 3.31 -5.45
N VAL A 36 5.54 2.80 -4.36
CA VAL A 36 5.56 3.47 -3.04
C VAL A 36 6.99 3.60 -2.52
N ARG A 37 7.79 2.54 -2.66
CA ARG A 37 9.21 2.57 -2.27
C ARG A 37 9.99 3.63 -3.04
N ALA A 38 9.85 3.67 -4.37
CA ALA A 38 10.51 4.67 -5.21
C ALA A 38 10.08 6.10 -4.85
N ALA A 39 8.78 6.32 -4.62
CA ALA A 39 8.25 7.63 -4.23
C ALA A 39 8.82 8.12 -2.89
N LEU A 40 8.91 7.24 -1.89
CA LEU A 40 9.51 7.55 -0.60
C LEU A 40 10.99 7.93 -0.73
N LEU A 41 11.77 7.11 -1.44
CA LEU A 41 13.20 7.35 -1.66
C LEU A 41 13.46 8.67 -2.40
N ASN A 42 12.69 8.95 -3.46
CA ASN A 42 12.78 10.20 -4.20
C ASN A 42 12.36 11.42 -3.37
N SER A 43 11.56 11.20 -2.33
CA SER A 43 11.16 12.24 -1.36
C SER A 43 12.14 12.37 -0.19
N GLY A 44 13.28 11.65 -0.21
CA GLY A 44 14.27 11.65 0.87
C GLY A 44 13.81 10.90 2.13
N LEU A 45 12.75 10.10 2.04
CA LEU A 45 12.19 9.30 3.14
C LEU A 45 12.70 7.87 3.08
N SER A 46 12.82 7.24 4.25
CA SER A 46 13.20 5.83 4.35
C SER A 46 11.97 4.92 4.28
N PHE A 47 12.14 3.75 3.66
CA PHE A 47 11.12 2.72 3.67
C PHE A 47 11.28 1.85 4.94
N PRO A 48 10.20 1.54 5.68
CA PRO A 48 10.27 0.78 6.94
C PRO A 48 10.44 -0.72 6.67
N HIS A 49 11.64 -1.13 6.24
CA HIS A 49 11.97 -2.51 5.85
C HIS A 49 11.84 -3.55 6.97
N ASN A 50 11.78 -3.12 8.23
CA ASN A 50 11.70 -3.99 9.41
C ASN A 50 10.28 -4.08 10.00
N LYS A 51 9.26 -3.59 9.29
CA LYS A 51 7.86 -3.59 9.75
C LYS A 51 6.99 -4.50 8.89
N ARG A 52 5.92 -5.01 9.49
CA ARG A 52 4.76 -5.50 8.77
C ARG A 52 3.88 -4.32 8.41
N ILE A 53 3.62 -4.15 7.13
CA ILE A 53 2.87 -3.04 6.56
C ILE A 53 1.57 -3.59 5.98
N THR A 54 0.44 -3.08 6.44
CA THR A 54 -0.86 -3.38 5.87
C THR A 54 -1.48 -2.09 5.36
N VAL A 55 -1.87 -2.10 4.10
CA VAL A 55 -2.54 -0.99 3.43
C VAL A 55 -3.94 -1.44 3.06
N ASN A 56 -4.94 -0.67 3.48
CA ASN A 56 -6.34 -0.92 3.17
C ASN A 56 -6.86 0.17 2.24
N LEU A 57 -7.63 -0.23 1.22
CA LEU A 57 -8.29 0.67 0.28
C LEU A 57 -9.80 0.51 0.42
N ALA A 58 -10.49 1.51 0.95
CA ALA A 58 -11.95 1.50 1.09
C ALA A 58 -12.61 2.46 0.08
N PRO A 59 -13.83 2.17 -0.40
CA PRO A 59 -14.62 0.96 -0.13
C PRO A 59 -14.10 -0.25 -0.92
N ALA A 60 -14.13 -1.45 -0.34
CA ALA A 60 -13.54 -2.66 -0.90
C ALA A 60 -14.33 -3.21 -2.12
N GLU A 61 -15.59 -2.80 -2.25
CA GLU A 61 -16.54 -3.27 -3.26
C GLU A 61 -16.34 -2.62 -4.64
N LEU A 62 -15.54 -1.55 -4.70
CA LEU A 62 -15.22 -0.90 -5.96
C LEU A 62 -14.08 -1.65 -6.67
N PRO A 63 -14.18 -1.85 -7.99
CA PRO A 63 -13.04 -2.23 -8.81
C PRO A 63 -11.92 -1.21 -8.63
N LYS A 64 -10.71 -1.66 -8.34
CA LYS A 64 -9.51 -0.84 -8.17
C LYS A 64 -8.37 -1.40 -8.99
#